data_AF-A0A1V4RET6-F1
#
_entry.id   AF-A0A1V4RET6-F1
#
_cell.length_a   1.000
_cell.length_b   1.000
_cell.length_c   1.000
_cell.angle_alpha   90.00
_cell.angle_beta   90.00
_cell.angle_gamma   90.00
#
_symmetry.space_group_name_H-M   'P 1'
#
loop_
_entity.id
_entity.type
_entity.pdbx_description
1 polymer ?
#
loop_
_entity_poly.entity_id
_entity_poly.type
_entity_poly.pdbx_seq_one_letter_code
_entity_poly.pdbx_strand_id
1 'polypeptide(L)'
;MIIGIGGGVTTDITAFASATYKRGCRLILVPTTLMGMVDAAIGGKTGVNFDNVKNGIGCFYPAEKVIINTDFLETQQKADYRDGFVEIVKMSFLPHSNLAEMLFNEQNIEGIIKEAIRTKMELCQQDLHDRSSRRLLNLGHTFGHILESISNYKISHGTAVAIGIRAAIRFSLQKGFIDNSV
;
A
#
# COMPACT_ATOMS: atom_id res chain seq x y z
N MET A 1 24.60 -5.71 -3.00
CA MET A 1 23.36 -5.43 -3.73
C MET A 1 22.45 -6.59 -3.47
N ILE A 2 21.20 -6.32 -3.11
CA ILE A 2 20.17 -7.32 -2.84
C ILE A 2 18.99 -7.05 -3.77
N ILE A 3 18.40 -8.12 -4.31
CA ILE A 3 17.22 -8.05 -5.17
C ILE A 3 16.10 -8.84 -4.47
N GLY A 4 15.00 -8.18 -4.15
CA GLY A 4 13.80 -8.80 -3.58
C GLY A 4 12.77 -9.07 -4.65
N ILE A 5 12.40 -10.34 -4.86
CA ILE A 5 11.40 -10.75 -5.86
C ILE A 5 10.27 -11.47 -5.12
N GLY A 6 9.07 -10.89 -5.11
CA GLY A 6 7.92 -11.48 -4.44
C GLY A 6 6.81 -10.48 -4.09
N GLY A 7 5.87 -10.89 -3.25
CA GLY A 7 4.81 -10.01 -2.75
C GLY A 7 5.28 -9.03 -1.67
N GLY A 8 4.34 -8.30 -1.07
CA GLY A 8 4.63 -7.24 -0.09
C GLY A 8 5.49 -7.69 1.10
N VAL A 9 5.25 -8.90 1.62
CA VAL A 9 6.06 -9.47 2.72
C VAL A 9 7.52 -9.66 2.29
N THR A 10 7.75 -10.21 1.11
CA THR A 10 9.11 -10.42 0.59
C THR A 10 9.82 -9.09 0.37
N THR A 11 9.13 -8.10 -0.19
CA THR A 11 9.71 -6.78 -0.45
C THR A 11 10.08 -6.05 0.84
N ASP A 12 9.23 -6.12 1.88
CA ASP A 12 9.52 -5.52 3.18
C ASP A 12 10.72 -6.18 3.85
N ILE A 13 10.75 -7.51 3.95
CA ILE A 13 11.86 -8.23 4.59
C ILE A 13 13.18 -7.96 3.86
N THR A 14 13.15 -7.99 2.52
CA THR A 14 14.34 -7.73 1.69
C THR A 14 14.85 -6.30 1.90
N ALA A 15 13.94 -5.33 1.96
CA ALA A 15 14.31 -3.93 2.20
C ALA A 15 14.90 -3.73 3.60
N PHE A 16 14.33 -4.37 4.62
CA PHE A 16 14.83 -4.28 6.00
C PHE A 16 16.22 -4.91 6.13
N ALA A 17 16.40 -6.08 5.53
CA ALA A 17 17.70 -6.75 5.47
C ALA A 17 18.73 -5.88 4.73
N SER A 18 18.34 -5.23 3.64
CA SER A 18 19.22 -4.33 2.87
C SER A 18 19.61 -3.08 3.64
N ALA A 19 18.68 -2.51 4.41
CA ALA A 19 18.91 -1.34 5.26
C ALA A 19 19.91 -1.63 6.39
N THR A 20 19.87 -2.85 6.93
CA THR A 20 20.66 -3.25 8.12
C THR A 20 21.99 -3.92 7.74
N TYR A 21 22.03 -4.66 6.63
CA TYR A 21 23.24 -5.34 6.19
C TYR A 21 24.36 -4.34 5.88
N LYS A 22 25.44 -4.42 6.66
CA LYS A 22 26.57 -3.47 6.61
C LYS A 22 26.14 -2.00 6.69
N ARG A 23 25.05 -1.70 7.41
CA ARG A 23 24.44 -0.35 7.55
C ARG A 23 23.86 0.21 6.25
N GLY A 24 23.55 -0.64 5.29
CA GLY A 24 22.93 -0.26 4.03
C GLY A 24 23.66 -0.87 2.83
N CYS A 25 22.90 -1.42 1.89
CA CYS A 25 23.42 -1.79 0.58
C CYS A 25 22.35 -1.61 -0.52
N ARG A 26 22.81 -1.47 -1.76
CA ARG A 26 21.93 -1.26 -2.93
C ARG A 26 20.80 -2.28 -2.98
N LEU A 27 19.59 -1.79 -3.18
CA LEU A 27 18.34 -2.56 -3.17
C LEU A 27 17.58 -2.36 -4.48
N ILE A 28 17.15 -3.46 -5.08
CA ILE A 28 16.17 -3.50 -6.17
C ILE A 28 14.99 -4.35 -5.72
N LEU A 29 13.76 -3.90 -6.01
CA LEU A 29 12.54 -4.65 -5.73
C LEU A 29 11.82 -5.02 -7.03
N VAL A 30 11.32 -6.24 -7.10
CA VAL A 30 10.52 -6.78 -8.21
C VAL A 30 9.23 -7.35 -7.61
N PRO A 31 8.21 -6.50 -7.36
CA PRO A 31 6.96 -6.97 -6.78
C PRO A 31 6.19 -7.88 -7.73
N THR A 32 5.71 -9.02 -7.23
CA THR A 32 4.95 -10.03 -7.99
C THR A 32 3.46 -10.08 -7.63
N THR A 33 3.00 -9.13 -6.83
CA THR A 33 1.59 -9.01 -6.39
C THR A 33 1.13 -7.58 -6.60
N LEU A 34 -0.17 -7.38 -6.86
CA LEU A 34 -0.71 -6.04 -7.02
C LEU A 34 -0.40 -5.15 -5.80
N MET A 35 -0.57 -5.69 -4.58
CA MET A 35 -0.21 -5.01 -3.33
C MET A 35 1.25 -4.55 -3.32
N GLY A 36 2.17 -5.42 -3.74
CA GLY A 36 3.58 -5.07 -3.87
C GLY A 36 3.81 -3.95 -4.90
N MET A 37 3.12 -4.00 -6.03
CA MET A 37 3.31 -3.07 -7.16
C MET A 37 2.83 -1.65 -6.83
N VAL A 38 1.68 -1.51 -6.15
CA VAL A 38 1.04 -0.21 -5.91
C VAL A 38 1.30 0.34 -4.52
N ASP A 39 1.66 -0.52 -3.56
CA ASP A 39 1.83 -0.12 -2.17
C ASP A 39 3.16 -0.60 -1.57
N ALA A 40 3.32 -1.87 -1.19
CA ALA A 40 4.41 -2.29 -0.30
C ALA A 40 5.82 -2.01 -0.84
N ALA A 41 6.09 -2.20 -2.14
CA ALA A 41 7.42 -1.91 -2.71
C ALA A 41 7.68 -0.40 -2.92
N ILE A 42 6.67 0.46 -2.73
CA ILE A 42 6.68 1.88 -3.08
C ILE A 42 6.74 2.74 -1.80
N GLY A 43 7.67 3.69 -1.78
CA GLY A 43 7.78 4.69 -0.71
C GLY A 43 8.66 4.28 0.48
N GLY A 44 9.38 3.16 0.40
CA GLY A 44 10.52 2.84 1.26
C GLY A 44 10.21 2.54 2.72
N LYS A 45 8.95 2.40 3.12
CA LYS A 45 8.65 1.82 4.45
C LYS A 45 9.01 0.35 4.40
N THR A 46 9.71 -0.13 5.41
CA THR A 46 10.08 -1.54 5.55
C THR A 46 10.03 -1.93 7.00
N GLY A 47 9.61 -3.16 7.29
CA GLY A 47 9.59 -3.66 8.64
C GLY A 47 9.30 -5.15 8.74
N VAL A 48 9.32 -5.60 9.98
CA VAL A 48 8.98 -6.96 10.38
C VAL A 48 8.06 -6.91 11.58
N ASN A 49 7.24 -7.94 11.73
CA ASN A 49 6.40 -8.10 12.90
C ASN A 49 7.27 -8.39 14.13
N PHE A 50 6.89 -7.85 15.27
CA PHE A 50 7.56 -8.11 16.55
C PHE A 50 6.54 -8.10 17.67
N ASP A 51 6.56 -9.14 18.51
CA ASP A 51 5.70 -9.28 19.70
C ASP A 51 4.21 -8.98 19.45
N ASN A 52 3.62 -9.63 18.44
CA ASN A 52 2.22 -9.44 17.99
C ASN A 52 1.88 -8.04 17.46
N VAL A 53 2.88 -7.16 17.29
CA VAL A 53 2.73 -5.87 16.63
C VAL A 53 3.15 -5.99 15.17
N LYS A 54 2.18 -5.79 14.27
CA LYS A 54 2.43 -5.75 12.82
C LYS A 54 3.39 -4.61 12.49
N ASN A 55 4.46 -4.90 11.75
CA ASN A 55 5.51 -3.95 11.39
C ASN A 55 6.11 -3.18 12.58
N GLY A 56 6.19 -3.81 13.76
CA GLY A 56 6.67 -3.16 14.99
C GLY A 56 8.14 -2.75 14.98
N ILE A 57 8.97 -3.39 14.15
CA ILE A 57 10.38 -3.02 13.94
C ILE A 57 10.59 -2.71 12.47
N GLY A 58 11.17 -1.56 12.15
CA GLY A 58 11.34 -1.14 10.76
C GLY A 58 12.15 0.14 10.58
N CYS A 59 12.28 0.57 9.33
CA CYS A 59 12.91 1.82 8.96
C CYS A 59 12.36 2.36 7.63
N PHE A 60 12.82 3.54 7.23
CA PHE A 60 12.62 4.06 5.89
C PHE A 60 13.87 3.81 5.06
N TYR A 61 13.77 2.94 4.05
CA TYR A 61 14.84 2.56 3.14
C TYR A 61 14.30 2.40 1.71
N PRO A 62 14.31 3.48 0.90
CA PRO A 62 13.82 3.42 -0.47
C PRO A 62 14.73 2.55 -1.35
N ALA A 63 14.13 1.75 -2.23
CA ALA A 63 14.86 1.00 -3.24
C ALA A 63 15.47 1.95 -4.28
N GLU A 64 16.62 1.58 -4.84
CA GLU A 64 17.24 2.29 -5.97
C GLU A 64 16.38 2.15 -7.24
N LYS A 65 15.73 0.99 -7.39
CA LYS A 65 14.81 0.71 -8.49
C LYS A 65 13.71 -0.24 -8.06
N VAL A 66 12.50 0.00 -8.55
CA VAL A 66 11.37 -0.95 -8.50
C VAL A 66 11.04 -1.33 -9.94
N ILE A 67 11.01 -2.63 -10.24
CA ILE A 67 10.73 -3.17 -11.58
C ILE A 67 9.38 -3.88 -11.52
N ILE A 68 8.41 -3.38 -12.29
CA ILE A 68 7.07 -3.92 -12.32
C ILE A 68 6.89 -4.67 -13.63
N ASN A 69 6.49 -5.94 -13.52
CA ASN A 69 5.96 -6.73 -14.61
C ASN A 69 4.55 -7.20 -14.24
N THR A 70 3.56 -6.75 -15.00
CA THR A 70 2.13 -7.07 -14.83
C THR A 70 1.79 -8.51 -15.19
N ASP A 71 2.64 -9.22 -15.93
CA ASP A 71 2.47 -10.66 -16.23
C ASP A 71 2.41 -11.51 -14.94
N PHE A 72 3.08 -11.08 -13.86
CA PHE A 72 2.99 -11.79 -12.57
C PHE A 72 1.55 -11.86 -12.03
N LEU A 73 0.70 -10.89 -12.39
CA LEU A 73 -0.68 -10.83 -11.93
C LEU A 73 -1.55 -11.94 -12.54
N GLU A 74 -1.16 -12.52 -13.68
CA GLU A 74 -1.91 -13.62 -14.33
C GLU A 74 -2.00 -14.87 -13.44
N THR A 75 -0.99 -15.08 -12.60
CA THR A 75 -0.91 -16.24 -11.67
C THR A 75 -1.27 -15.87 -10.23
N GLN A 76 -1.55 -14.59 -9.94
CA GLN A 76 -1.88 -14.14 -8.60
C GLN A 76 -3.26 -14.67 -8.18
N GLN A 77 -3.37 -15.14 -6.93
CA GLN A 77 -4.66 -15.52 -6.39
C GLN A 77 -5.63 -14.34 -6.36
N LYS A 78 -6.88 -14.57 -6.78
CA LYS A 78 -7.90 -13.51 -6.85
C LYS A 78 -8.15 -12.80 -5.51
N ALA A 79 -7.99 -13.51 -4.39
CA ALA A 79 -8.11 -12.92 -3.06
C ALA A 79 -7.00 -11.88 -2.81
N ASP A 80 -5.74 -12.23 -3.07
CA ASP A 80 -4.60 -11.32 -2.90
C ASP A 80 -4.61 -10.16 -3.91
N TYR A 81 -5.14 -10.40 -5.11
CA TYR A 81 -5.34 -9.35 -6.11
C TYR A 81 -6.32 -8.29 -5.59
N ARG A 82 -7.47 -8.72 -5.03
CA ARG A 82 -8.46 -7.81 -4.44
C ARG A 82 -7.85 -6.98 -3.32
N ASP A 83 -6.98 -7.58 -2.51
CA ASP A 83 -6.30 -6.86 -1.45
C ASP A 83 -5.48 -5.68 -1.98
N GLY A 84 -4.69 -5.89 -3.04
CA GLY A 84 -3.96 -4.81 -3.69
C GLY A 84 -4.88 -3.78 -4.35
N PHE A 85 -6.00 -4.22 -4.91
CA PHE A 85 -6.96 -3.33 -5.57
C PHE A 85 -7.64 -2.38 -4.59
N VAL A 86 -7.87 -2.81 -3.34
CA VAL A 86 -8.40 -1.91 -2.29
C VAL A 86 -7.47 -0.72 -2.04
N GLU A 87 -6.15 -0.91 -2.10
CA GLU A 87 -5.20 0.20 -1.95
C GLU A 87 -5.29 1.20 -3.11
N ILE A 88 -5.60 0.73 -4.31
CA ILE A 88 -5.87 1.59 -5.48
C ILE A 88 -7.15 2.40 -5.23
N VAL A 89 -8.23 1.74 -4.79
CA VAL A 89 -9.49 2.42 -4.44
C VAL A 89 -9.27 3.43 -3.31
N LYS A 90 -8.48 3.10 -2.28
CA LYS A 90 -8.11 4.05 -1.22
C LYS A 90 -7.47 5.30 -1.81
N MET A 91 -6.54 5.13 -2.75
CA MET A 91 -5.86 6.25 -3.41
C MET A 91 -6.77 7.06 -4.35
N SER A 92 -7.92 6.53 -4.77
CA SER A 92 -8.89 7.31 -5.56
C SER A 92 -9.61 8.38 -4.75
N PHE A 93 -9.60 8.31 -3.42
CA PHE A 93 -10.12 9.37 -2.55
C PHE A 93 -9.16 10.55 -2.37
N LEU A 94 -7.95 10.48 -2.92
CA LEU A 94 -6.94 11.53 -2.77
C LEU A 94 -7.21 12.68 -3.76
N PRO A 95 -7.15 13.96 -3.34
CA PRO A 95 -7.53 15.10 -4.18
C PRO A 95 -6.79 15.26 -5.51
N HIS A 96 -5.59 14.69 -5.65
CA HIS A 96 -4.74 14.81 -6.83
C HIS A 96 -4.67 13.52 -7.67
N SER A 97 -5.54 12.55 -7.38
CA SER A 97 -5.56 11.24 -8.02
C SER A 97 -6.57 11.22 -9.16
N ASN A 98 -6.16 10.77 -10.35
CA ASN A 98 -7.10 10.50 -11.45
C ASN A 98 -7.71 9.10 -11.35
N LEU A 99 -7.37 8.32 -10.30
CA LEU A 99 -7.83 6.94 -10.17
C LEU A 99 -9.35 6.82 -10.10
N ALA A 100 -10.06 7.79 -9.52
CA ALA A 100 -11.52 7.71 -9.43
C ALA A 100 -12.13 7.61 -10.83
N GLU A 101 -11.78 8.54 -11.72
CA GLU A 101 -12.23 8.53 -13.12
C GLU A 101 -11.74 7.28 -13.88
N MET A 102 -10.46 6.91 -13.72
CA MET A 102 -9.90 5.73 -14.39
C MET A 102 -10.58 4.44 -13.96
N LEU A 103 -10.92 4.27 -12.68
CA LEU A 103 -11.58 3.06 -12.19
C LEU A 103 -12.99 2.87 -12.78
N PHE A 104 -13.66 3.94 -13.24
CA PHE A 104 -14.95 3.83 -13.94
C PHE A 104 -14.81 3.62 -15.44
N ASN A 105 -13.78 4.19 -16.07
CA ASN A 105 -13.70 4.32 -17.53
C ASN A 105 -12.60 3.48 -18.19
N GLU A 106 -11.51 3.17 -17.48
CA GLU A 106 -10.34 2.47 -18.00
C GLU A 106 -10.43 0.97 -17.71
N GLN A 107 -10.04 0.15 -18.68
CA GLN A 107 -9.96 -1.31 -18.54
C GLN A 107 -8.50 -1.79 -18.46
N ASN A 108 -7.54 -0.92 -18.80
CA ASN A 108 -6.12 -1.21 -18.75
C ASN A 108 -5.56 -1.11 -17.32
N ILE A 109 -5.32 -2.27 -16.70
CA ILE A 109 -4.73 -2.38 -15.37
C ILE A 109 -3.33 -1.74 -15.28
N GLU A 110 -2.54 -1.72 -16.36
CA GLU A 110 -1.21 -1.11 -16.33
C GLU A 110 -1.28 0.41 -16.15
N GLY A 111 -2.24 1.05 -16.82
CA GLY A 111 -2.53 2.47 -16.67
C GLY A 111 -2.95 2.80 -15.24
N ILE A 112 -3.84 1.99 -14.66
CA ILE A 112 -4.31 2.14 -13.29
C ILE A 112 -3.14 1.96 -12.29
N ILE A 113 -2.30 0.94 -12.46
CA ILE A 113 -1.11 0.72 -11.62
C ILE A 113 -0.15 1.90 -11.70
N LYS A 114 0.12 2.41 -12.91
CA LYS A 114 1.00 3.56 -13.12
C LYS A 114 0.49 4.81 -12.41
N GLU A 115 -0.80 5.08 -12.50
CA GLU A 115 -1.43 6.21 -11.83
C GLU A 115 -1.44 6.05 -10.29
N ALA A 116 -1.65 4.84 -9.79
CA ALA A 116 -1.55 4.52 -8.37
C ALA A 116 -0.14 4.79 -7.83
N ILE A 117 0.89 4.35 -8.56
CA ILE A 117 2.30 4.61 -8.21
C ILE A 117 2.59 6.11 -8.24
N ARG A 118 2.16 6.83 -9.28
CA ARG A 118 2.33 8.30 -9.35
C ARG A 118 1.74 8.97 -8.11
N THR A 119 0.48 8.69 -7.83
CA THR A 119 -0.27 9.25 -6.69
C THR A 119 0.44 8.98 -5.36
N LYS A 120 0.88 7.73 -5.13
CA LYS A 120 1.62 7.37 -3.91
C LYS A 120 2.98 8.06 -3.83
N MET A 121 3.72 8.08 -4.93
CA MET A 121 5.07 8.64 -4.98
C MET A 121 5.08 10.14 -4.73
N GLU A 122 4.08 10.89 -5.19
CA GLU A 122 3.95 12.32 -4.90
C GLU A 122 3.90 12.58 -3.40
N LEU A 123 3.07 11.84 -2.66
CA LEU A 123 3.01 11.96 -1.20
C LEU A 123 4.28 11.46 -0.52
N CYS A 124 4.88 10.37 -1.01
CA CYS A 124 6.12 9.83 -0.43
C CYS A 124 7.33 10.75 -0.65
N GLN A 125 7.38 11.49 -1.76
CA GLN A 125 8.45 12.45 -2.05
C GLN A 125 8.32 13.71 -1.19
N GLN A 126 7.08 14.16 -0.93
CA GLN A 126 6.81 15.30 -0.07
C GLN A 126 7.06 15.00 1.42
N ASP A 127 6.75 13.77 1.85
CA ASP A 127 6.84 13.35 3.25
C ASP A 127 7.31 11.90 3.37
N LEU A 128 8.62 11.69 3.16
CA LEU A 128 9.22 10.35 3.19
C LEU A 128 8.99 9.64 4.53
N HIS A 129 9.00 10.36 5.65
CA HIS A 129 8.94 9.78 6.99
C HIS A 129 7.53 9.69 7.60
N ASP A 130 6.49 9.93 6.80
CA ASP A 130 5.07 9.80 7.20
C ASP A 130 4.67 10.66 8.43
N ARG A 131 5.12 11.91 8.44
CA ARG A 131 4.90 12.85 9.56
C ARG A 131 3.76 13.83 9.31
N SER A 132 3.31 14.01 8.08
CA SER A 132 2.31 15.00 7.66
C SER A 132 1.45 14.49 6.49
N SER A 133 1.71 14.94 5.25
CA SER A 133 0.86 14.73 4.09
C SER A 133 0.73 13.27 3.67
N ARG A 134 1.77 12.46 3.90
CA ARG A 134 1.75 11.04 3.56
C ARG A 134 0.71 10.25 4.39
N ARG A 135 0.26 10.79 5.52
CA ARG A 135 -0.80 10.19 6.34
C ARG A 135 -2.15 10.10 5.64
N LEU A 136 -2.37 10.83 4.56
CA LEU A 136 -3.55 10.67 3.71
C LEU A 136 -3.65 9.24 3.14
N LEU A 137 -2.52 8.55 2.94
CA LEU A 137 -2.47 7.14 2.55
C LEU A 137 -2.95 6.18 3.65
N ASN A 138 -3.19 6.67 4.88
CA ASN A 138 -3.68 5.84 5.99
C ASN A 138 -5.22 5.85 6.08
N LEU A 139 -5.94 6.36 5.07
CA LEU A 139 -7.40 6.26 5.02
C LEU A 139 -7.83 4.80 5.21
N GLY A 140 -8.78 4.58 6.13
CA GLY A 140 -9.27 3.27 6.53
C GLY A 140 -8.35 2.46 7.45
N HIS A 141 -7.05 2.76 7.54
CA HIS A 141 -6.08 1.94 8.26
C HIS A 141 -6.28 1.94 9.78
N THR A 142 -6.76 3.04 10.37
CA THR A 142 -7.05 3.09 11.82
C THR A 142 -8.06 2.01 12.23
N PHE A 143 -9.16 1.87 11.47
CA PHE A 143 -10.15 0.83 11.71
C PHE A 143 -9.70 -0.53 11.19
N GLY A 144 -9.03 -0.56 10.02
CA GLY A 144 -8.55 -1.79 9.39
C GLY A 144 -7.55 -2.55 10.27
N HIS A 145 -6.55 -1.87 10.83
CA HIS A 145 -5.57 -2.52 11.70
C HIS A 145 -6.20 -3.13 12.97
N ILE A 146 -7.25 -2.50 13.52
CA ILE A 146 -8.01 -3.07 14.63
C ILE A 146 -8.68 -4.37 14.18
N LEU A 147 -9.33 -4.39 13.01
CA LEU A 147 -9.97 -5.59 12.46
C LEU A 147 -8.98 -6.73 12.19
N GLU A 148 -7.81 -6.40 11.64
CA GLU A 148 -6.72 -7.38 11.47
C GLU A 148 -6.32 -7.97 12.82
N SER A 149 -6.08 -7.12 13.82
CA SER A 149 -5.65 -7.55 15.15
C SER A 149 -6.70 -8.41 15.86
N ILE A 150 -7.95 -7.97 15.97
CA ILE A 150 -9.01 -8.72 16.69
C ILE A 150 -9.40 -10.02 15.97
N SER A 151 -9.16 -10.12 14.66
CA SER A 151 -9.41 -11.34 13.89
C SER A 151 -8.24 -12.33 13.95
N ASN A 152 -7.17 -12.01 14.67
CA ASN A 152 -5.89 -12.73 14.64
C ASN A 152 -5.38 -12.92 13.20
N TYR A 153 -5.45 -11.85 12.40
CA TYR A 153 -5.01 -11.79 11.00
C TYR A 153 -5.70 -12.81 10.07
N LYS A 154 -6.92 -13.26 10.44
CA LYS A 154 -7.76 -14.09 9.57
C LYS A 154 -8.48 -13.27 8.50
N ILE A 155 -8.74 -11.99 8.78
CA ILE A 155 -9.22 -11.04 7.78
C ILE A 155 -8.01 -10.50 7.02
N SER A 156 -8.06 -10.57 5.69
CA SER A 156 -7.00 -10.07 4.82
C SER A 156 -6.84 -8.54 4.93
N HIS A 157 -5.66 -8.03 4.62
CA HIS A 157 -5.33 -6.62 4.82
C HIS A 157 -6.26 -5.71 4.03
N GLY A 158 -6.45 -5.99 2.73
CA GLY A 158 -7.31 -5.18 1.90
C GLY A 158 -8.78 -5.26 2.32
N THR A 159 -9.26 -6.43 2.75
CA THR A 159 -10.63 -6.54 3.30
C THR A 159 -10.79 -5.66 4.55
N ALA A 160 -9.81 -5.69 5.46
CA ALA A 160 -9.83 -4.87 6.67
C ALA A 160 -9.79 -3.37 6.34
N VAL A 161 -8.92 -2.95 5.41
CA VAL A 161 -8.84 -1.55 4.95
C VAL A 161 -10.13 -1.11 4.27
N ALA A 162 -10.75 -1.94 3.43
CA ALA A 162 -12.03 -1.62 2.77
C ALA A 162 -13.15 -1.38 3.79
N ILE A 163 -13.27 -2.24 4.82
CA ILE A 163 -14.23 -2.03 5.92
C ILE A 163 -13.89 -0.73 6.67
N GLY A 164 -12.60 -0.46 6.88
CA GLY A 164 -12.15 0.75 7.53
C GLY A 164 -12.44 2.03 6.74
N ILE A 165 -12.31 2.01 5.41
CA ILE A 165 -12.71 3.11 4.52
C ILE A 165 -14.21 3.37 4.67
N ARG A 166 -15.04 2.32 4.62
CA ARG A 166 -16.49 2.46 4.82
C ARG A 166 -16.84 3.04 6.20
N ALA A 167 -16.12 2.64 7.25
CA ALA A 167 -16.29 3.22 8.59
C ALA A 167 -15.90 4.70 8.62
N ALA A 168 -14.79 5.08 7.99
CA ALA A 168 -14.34 6.46 7.88
C ALA A 168 -15.34 7.34 7.10
N ILE A 169 -15.86 6.86 5.97
CA ILE A 169 -16.90 7.57 5.19
C ILE A 169 -18.15 7.82 6.05
N ARG A 170 -18.64 6.78 6.74
CA ARG A 170 -19.81 6.91 7.64
C ARG A 170 -19.57 7.92 8.75
N PHE A 171 -18.38 7.91 9.35
CA PHE A 171 -18.01 8.88 10.37
C PHE A 171 -17.98 10.31 9.80
N SER A 172 -17.38 10.50 8.62
CA SER A 172 -17.33 11.80 7.94
C SER A 172 -18.72 12.34 7.60
N LEU A 173 -19.65 11.48 7.14
CA LEU A 173 -21.06 11.85 6.93
C LEU A 173 -21.73 12.30 8.23
N GLN A 174 -21.56 11.53 9.32
CA GLN A 174 -22.13 11.89 10.63
C GLN A 174 -21.57 13.19 11.20
N LYS A 175 -20.33 13.54 10.87
CA LYS A 175 -19.69 14.80 11.27
C LYS A 175 -19.96 15.97 10.32
N GLY A 176 -20.62 15.72 9.19
CA GLY A 176 -20.87 16.74 8.18
C GLY A 176 -19.61 17.19 7.43
N PHE A 177 -18.57 16.35 7.37
CA PHE A 177 -17.37 16.63 6.58
C PHE A 177 -17.56 16.33 5.10
N ILE A 178 -18.49 15.43 4.78
CA ILE A 178 -18.95 15.09 3.43
C ILE A 178 -20.46 14.96 3.44
N ASP A 179 -21.07 15.01 2.26
CA ASP A 179 -22.52 14.80 2.06
C ASP A 179 -22.79 13.49 1.30
N ASN A 180 -24.07 13.19 1.06
CA ASN A 180 -24.50 11.96 0.36
C ASN A 180 -24.24 11.99 -1.16
N SER A 181 -23.67 13.05 -1.72
CA SER A 181 -23.29 13.12 -3.14
C SER A 181 -21.92 12.49 -3.44
N VAL A 182 -21.18 12.13 -2.39
CA VAL A 182 -19.88 11.44 -2.43
C VAL A 182 -20.04 9.92 -2.39
#